data_AF-A0A958CYS3-F1
#
_entry.id   AF-A0A958CYS3-F1
#
_cell.length_a   1.000
_cell.length_b   1.000
_cell.length_c   1.000
_cell.angle_alpha   90.00
_cell.angle_beta   90.00
_cell.angle_gamma   90.00
#
_symmetry.space_group_name_H-M   'P 1'
#
loop_
_entity.id
_entity.type
_entity.pdbx_description
1 polymer ?
#
loop_
_entity_poly.entity_id
_entity_poly.type
_entity_poly.pdbx_seq_one_letter_code
_entity_poly.pdbx_strand_id
1 'polypeptide(L)'
;MKRTTIMVDEDLLYDLQQIAQKQGESTSSVIREALATYVTSRHELEPPENPLMALIGLGSSAEPMDLADGGDEELLKRGVHPIYGWSVDRDSNR
;
A
#
# COMPACT_ATOMS: atom_id res chain seq x y z
N MET A 1 -5.76 1.28 -7.95
CA MET A 1 -4.52 2.11 -8.05
C MET A 1 -4.82 3.49 -7.50
N LYS A 2 -3.90 4.13 -6.76
CA LYS A 2 -4.04 5.51 -6.27
C LYS A 2 -3.33 6.48 -7.22
N ARG A 3 -3.89 7.66 -7.45
CA ARG A 3 -3.26 8.71 -8.28
C ARG A 3 -2.19 9.43 -7.47
N THR A 4 -0.99 9.54 -8.03
CA THR A 4 0.15 10.22 -7.41
C THR A 4 0.79 11.16 -8.42
N THR A 5 1.16 12.35 -7.99
CA THR A 5 1.91 13.33 -8.80
C THR A 5 3.32 13.41 -8.25
N ILE A 6 4.31 13.30 -9.14
CA ILE A 6 5.74 13.43 -8.81
C ILE A 6 6.33 14.59 -9.61
N MET A 7 7.23 15.34 -8.99
CA MET A 7 8.06 16.34 -9.66
C MET A 7 9.30 15.62 -10.20
N VAL A 8 9.63 15.88 -11.47
CA VAL A 8 10.76 15.24 -12.17
C VAL A 8 11.44 16.31 -13.01
N ASP A 9 12.77 16.28 -13.05
CA ASP A 9 13.55 17.17 -13.92
C ASP A 9 13.23 16.89 -15.40
N GLU A 10 13.29 17.94 -16.24
CA GLU A 10 12.92 17.84 -17.66
C GLU A 10 13.78 16.81 -18.41
N ASP A 11 15.09 16.78 -18.15
CA ASP A 11 16.03 15.86 -18.77
C ASP A 11 15.68 14.39 -18.43
N LEU A 12 15.35 14.13 -17.16
CA LEU A 12 14.98 12.79 -16.71
C LEU A 12 13.63 12.35 -17.31
N LEU A 13 12.67 13.27 -17.43
CA LEU A 13 11.41 12.97 -18.11
C LEU A 13 11.64 12.63 -19.59
N TYR A 14 12.54 13.35 -20.26
CA TYR A 14 12.90 13.08 -21.65
C TYR A 14 13.53 11.68 -21.79
N ASP A 15 14.48 11.32 -20.93
CA ASP A 15 15.11 10.00 -20.94
C ASP A 15 14.09 8.87 -20.72
N LEU A 16 13.16 9.04 -19.77
CA LEU A 16 12.08 8.08 -19.53
C LEU A 16 11.18 7.88 -20.76
N GLN A 17 10.88 8.96 -21.50
CA GLN A 17 10.12 8.87 -22.74
C GLN A 17 10.88 8.14 -23.84
N GLN A 18 12.18 8.41 -23.98
CA GLN A 18 13.05 7.71 -24.94
C GLN A 18 13.16 6.22 -24.65
N ILE A 19 13.31 5.84 -23.38
CA ILE A 19 13.34 4.44 -22.96
C ILE A 19 12.02 3.76 -23.30
N ALA A 20 10.89 4.37 -22.94
CA ALA A 20 9.56 3.85 -23.25
C ALA A 20 9.34 3.65 -24.75
N GLN A 21 9.77 4.62 -25.57
CA GLN A 21 9.69 4.53 -27.02
C GLN A 21 10.52 3.37 -27.59
N LYS A 22 11.75 3.18 -27.09
CA LYS A 22 12.62 2.07 -27.51
C LYS A 22 12.07 0.71 -27.13
N GLN A 23 11.39 0.61 -25.99
CA GLN A 23 10.79 -0.63 -25.49
C GLN A 23 9.39 -0.91 -26.08
N GLY A 24 8.78 0.07 -26.76
CA GLY A 24 7.40 -0.06 -27.26
C GLY A 24 6.35 -0.02 -26.15
N GLU A 25 6.68 0.60 -25.02
CA GLU A 25 5.81 0.69 -23.84
C GLU A 25 5.38 2.13 -23.55
N SER A 26 4.43 2.29 -22.62
CA SER A 26 4.09 3.62 -22.10
C SER A 26 5.12 4.08 -21.07
N THR A 27 5.38 5.39 -20.99
CA THR A 27 6.24 5.99 -19.95
C THR A 27 5.78 5.61 -18.54
N SER A 28 4.47 5.46 -18.33
CA SER A 28 3.91 5.03 -17.04
C SER A 28 4.28 3.58 -16.67
N SER A 29 4.54 2.72 -17.67
CA SER A 29 4.99 1.33 -17.46
C SER A 29 6.42 1.32 -16.95
N VAL A 30 7.30 2.05 -17.64
CA VAL A 30 8.70 2.23 -17.27
C VAL A 30 8.83 2.83 -15.87
N ILE A 31 8.05 3.87 -15.55
CA ILE A 31 8.07 4.48 -14.21
C ILE A 31 7.63 3.48 -13.14
N ARG A 32 6.58 2.70 -13.40
CA ARG A 32 6.08 1.70 -12.45
C ARG A 32 7.11 0.60 -12.19
N GLU A 33 7.75 0.10 -13.25
CA GLU A 33 8.82 -0.89 -13.15
C GLU A 33 10.00 -0.34 -12.35
N ALA A 34 10.47 0.87 -12.69
CA ALA A 34 11.57 1.51 -12.00
C ALA A 34 11.31 1.69 -10.49
N LEU A 35 10.09 2.13 -10.13
CA LEU A 35 9.70 2.26 -8.72
C LEU A 35 9.60 0.92 -8.00
N ALA A 36 9.04 -0.12 -8.65
CA ALA A 36 8.95 -1.46 -8.08
C ALA A 36 10.35 -2.07 -7.83
N THR A 37 11.26 -1.92 -8.80
CA THR A 37 12.65 -2.36 -8.70
C THR A 37 13.39 -1.58 -7.61
N TYR A 38 13.20 -0.26 -7.54
CA TYR A 38 13.81 0.56 -6.50
C TYR A 38 13.38 0.10 -5.10
N VAL A 39 12.08 -0.05 -4.85
CA VAL A 39 11.56 -0.50 -3.55
C VAL A 39 12.10 -1.89 -3.22
N THR A 40 12.02 -2.85 -4.14
CA THR A 40 12.52 -4.22 -3.90
C THR A 40 14.00 -4.21 -3.53
N SER A 41 14.84 -3.50 -4.31
CA SER A 41 16.28 -3.40 -4.03
C SER A 41 16.59 -2.75 -2.68
N ARG A 42 15.77 -1.77 -2.24
CA ARG A 42 15.93 -1.14 -0.93
C ARG A 42 15.56 -2.08 0.21
N HIS A 43 14.48 -2.85 0.05
CA HIS A 43 14.07 -3.83 1.05
C HIS A 43 15.08 -4.99 1.19
N GLU A 44 15.82 -5.34 0.14
CA GLU A 44 16.92 -6.31 0.23
C GLU A 44 18.11 -5.79 1.03
N LEU A 45 18.43 -4.50 0.88
CA LEU A 45 19.56 -3.86 1.58
C LEU A 45 19.24 -3.53 3.04
N GLU A 46 18.02 -3.05 3.29
CA GLU A 46 17.53 -2.65 4.60
C GLU A 46 16.15 -3.29 4.80
N PRO A 47 16.11 -4.52 5.35
CA PRO A 47 14.86 -5.18 5.67
C PRO A 47 14.03 -4.28 6.58
N PRO A 48 12.72 -4.11 6.32
CA PRO A 48 11.89 -3.24 7.12
C PRO A 48 11.92 -3.70 8.59
N GLU A 49 12.14 -2.76 9.51
CA GLU A 49 12.22 -3.01 10.95
C GLU A 49 10.97 -3.73 11.50
N ASN A 50 9.83 -3.55 10.82
CA ASN A 50 8.58 -4.25 11.12
C ASN A 50 8.29 -5.33 10.05
N PRO A 51 8.36 -6.64 10.40
CA PRO A 51 8.09 -7.72 9.47
C PRO A 51 6.64 -7.73 8.93
N LEU A 52 5.71 -7.06 9.60
CA LEU A 52 4.34 -6.90 9.11
C LEU A 52 4.24 -5.97 7.90
N MET A 53 5.15 -5.01 7.73
CA MET A 53 5.20 -4.18 6.52
C MET A 53 5.64 -4.97 5.28
N ALA A 54 6.48 -6.00 5.47
CA ALA A 54 6.79 -6.96 4.40
C ALA A 54 5.56 -7.79 3.99
N LEU A 55 4.55 -7.89 4.87
CA LEU A 55 3.30 -8.61 4.62
C LEU A 55 2.23 -7.77 3.88
N ILE A 56 2.39 -6.44 3.81
CA ILE A 56 1.45 -5.54 3.11
C ILE A 56 1.39 -5.83 1.58
N GLY A 57 2.31 -6.63 1.06
CA GLY A 57 2.27 -7.18 -0.32
C GLY A 57 1.89 -8.67 -0.44
N LEU A 58 1.78 -9.41 0.67
CA LEU A 58 1.47 -10.86 0.68
C LEU A 58 0.01 -11.17 1.10
N GLY A 59 -0.71 -10.19 1.65
CA GLY A 59 -2.12 -10.33 2.03
C GLY A 59 -3.08 -9.91 0.91
N SER A 60 -3.17 -10.65 -0.18
CA SER A 60 -4.31 -10.53 -1.11
C SER A 60 -5.55 -11.20 -0.50
N SER A 61 -6.25 -10.51 0.41
CA SER A 61 -7.69 -10.78 0.58
C SER A 61 -8.41 -10.25 -0.66
N ALA A 62 -9.38 -11.01 -1.17
CA ALA A 62 -10.09 -10.73 -2.43
C ALA A 62 -10.90 -9.42 -2.44
N GLU A 63 -10.93 -8.68 -1.34
CA GLU A 63 -11.53 -7.36 -1.24
C GLU A 63 -10.50 -6.36 -0.73
N PRO A 64 -10.25 -5.25 -1.44
CA PRO A 64 -9.54 -4.12 -0.87
C PRO A 64 -10.40 -3.57 0.27
N MET A 65 -9.91 -3.69 1.50
CA MET A 65 -10.52 -3.05 2.65
C MET A 65 -10.36 -1.54 2.47
N ASP A 66 -11.41 -0.90 1.96
CA ASP A 66 -11.48 0.54 1.76
C ASP A 66 -11.67 1.23 3.10
N LEU A 67 -10.56 1.63 3.71
CA LEU A 67 -10.53 2.41 4.96
C LEU A 67 -10.85 3.89 4.75
N ALA A 68 -11.11 4.34 3.51
CA ALA A 68 -11.32 5.75 3.18
C ALA A 68 -12.81 6.14 3.07
N ASP A 69 -13.68 5.20 2.73
CA ASP A 69 -15.13 5.37 2.87
C ASP A 69 -15.51 4.96 4.30
N GLY A 70 -15.99 5.92 5.09
CA GLY A 70 -16.28 5.78 6.54
C GLY A 70 -17.33 4.73 6.96
N GLY A 71 -17.48 3.61 6.24
CA GLY A 71 -18.24 2.43 6.66
C GLY A 71 -17.65 1.74 7.89
N ASP A 72 -16.35 1.90 8.15
CA ASP A 72 -15.68 1.29 9.29
C ASP A 72 -16.00 1.97 10.63
N GLU A 73 -16.54 3.20 10.64
CA GLU A 73 -17.04 3.80 11.88
C GLU A 73 -18.21 3.00 12.48
N GLU A 74 -19.07 2.41 11.65
CA GLU A 74 -20.18 1.55 12.09
C GLU A 74 -19.68 0.22 12.65
N LEU A 75 -18.63 -0.36 12.06
CA LEU A 75 -17.99 -1.60 12.53
C LEU A 75 -17.24 -1.39 13.85
N LEU A 76 -16.56 -0.24 14.00
CA LEU A 76 -15.91 0.15 15.25
C LEU A 76 -16.92 0.43 16.37
N LYS A 77 -18.11 0.97 16.06
CA LYS A 77 -19.18 1.21 17.05
C LYS A 77 -19.80 -0.09 17.57
N ARG A 78 -19.79 -1.19 16.81
CA ARG A 78 -20.37 -2.48 17.23
C ARG A 78 -19.50 -3.25 18.24
N GLY A 79 -18.20 -2.95 18.34
CA GLY A 79 -17.27 -3.65 19.23
C GLY A 79 -16.90 -2.88 20.51
N VAL A 80 -17.40 -1.66 20.69
CA VAL A 80 -16.97 -0.77 21.77
C VAL A 80 -18.10 -0.55 22.76
N HIS A 81 -17.96 -1.12 23.96
CA HIS A 81 -18.92 -0.86 25.04
C HIS A 81 -18.76 0.60 25.51
N PRO A 82 -19.83 1.41 25.56
CA PRO A 82 -19.73 2.87 25.74
C PRO A 82 -19.12 3.30 27.09
N ILE A 83 -19.10 2.41 28.09
CA ILE A 83 -18.53 2.67 29.42
C ILE A 83 -17.11 2.09 29.58
N TYR A 84 -16.79 0.97 28.92
CA TYR A 84 -15.59 0.17 29.22
C TYR A 84 -14.59 0.05 28.07
N GLY A 85 -14.93 0.55 26.87
CA GLY A 85 -14.08 0.41 25.70
C GLY A 85 -14.03 -1.03 25.16
N TRP A 86 -12.91 -1.41 24.53
CA TRP A 86 -12.67 -2.77 24.04
C TRP A 86 -12.39 -3.72 25.22
N SER A 87 -13.42 -4.38 25.72
CA SER A 87 -13.26 -5.48 26.69
C SER A 87 -13.36 -6.83 25.97
N VAL A 88 -12.36 -7.68 26.16
CA VAL A 88 -12.47 -9.10 25.80
C VAL A 88 -13.51 -9.71 26.73
N ASP A 89 -14.65 -10.16 26.19
CA ASP A 89 -15.62 -10.95 26.93
C ASP A 89 -14.92 -12.22 27.41
N ARG A 90 -14.51 -12.21 28.68
CA ARG A 90 -14.23 -13.42 29.42
C ARG A 90 -15.53 -13.84 30.08
N ASP A 91 -16.40 -14.51 29.34
CA ASP A 91 -17.38 -15.41 29.93
C ASP A 91 -17.84 -16.46 28.92
N SER A 92 -16.99 -17.47 28.74
CA SER A 92 -17.41 -18.80 28.31
C SER A 92 -17.11 -19.80 29.43
N ASN A 93 -17.83 -19.66 30.55
CA ASN A 93 -17.95 -20.77 31.50
C ASN A 93 -19.27 -20.72 32.31
N ARG A 94 -20.39 -21.12 31.69
CA ARG A 94 -21.35 -22.06 32.27
C ARG A 94 -22.45 -22.45 31.30
#